data_AF-A0A1B6HT29-F1
#
_entry.id   AF-A0A1B6HT29-F1
#
_cell.length_a   1.000
_cell.length_b   1.000
_cell.length_c   1.000
_cell.angle_alpha   90.00
_cell.angle_beta   90.00
_cell.angle_gamma   90.00
#
_symmetry.space_group_name_H-M   'P 1'
#
loop_
_entity.id
_entity.type
_entity.pdbx_description
1 polymer ?
#
loop_
_entity_poly.entity_id
_entity_poly.type
_entity_poly.pdbx_seq_one_letter_code
_entity_poly.pdbx_strand_id
1 'polypeptide(L)'
;SPGEHIFHTNRYLRLQVPEVGGMIVSSSNHRETTMQNMPEPQSADDVIKVLGDQSDKEFTIYRESGDDDYVKTISTGIFDCVKKTWSIYGDNPKTNKPLLVLPLELKDQTNST
;
A
#
# COMPACT_ATOMS: atom_id res chain seq x y z
N SER A 1 -1.10 17.62 -16.52
CA SER A 1 -1.98 17.37 -15.37
C SER A 1 -1.13 17.34 -14.12
N PRO A 2 -1.45 18.06 -13.03
CA PRO A 2 -0.91 17.70 -11.73
C PRO A 2 -1.43 16.28 -11.44
N GLY A 3 -0.55 15.31 -11.18
CA GLY A 3 -0.96 13.90 -11.04
C GLY A 3 -2.05 13.70 -9.99
N GLU A 4 -2.78 12.58 -10.09
CA GLU A 4 -3.79 12.19 -9.10
C GLU A 4 -3.21 11.15 -8.13
N HIS A 5 -3.68 11.15 -6.88
CA HIS A 5 -3.41 10.06 -5.93
C HIS A 5 -4.68 9.21 -5.75
N ILE A 6 -4.51 7.88 -5.67
CA ILE A 6 -5.61 6.93 -5.58
C ILE A 6 -5.25 5.88 -4.54
N PHE A 7 -6.21 5.55 -3.69
CA PHE A 7 -6.12 4.43 -2.76
C PHE A 7 -7.17 3.37 -3.12
N HIS A 8 -6.86 2.12 -2.83
CA HIS A 8 -7.79 1.01 -3.02
C HIS A 8 -7.55 -0.05 -1.94
N THR A 9 -8.65 -0.58 -1.39
CA THR A 9 -8.64 -1.66 -0.40
C THR A 9 -9.41 -2.87 -0.96
N ASN A 10 -9.92 -3.78 -0.13
CA ASN A 10 -10.52 -5.03 -0.59
C ASN A 10 -12.04 -4.88 -0.84
N ARG A 11 -12.43 -3.82 -1.58
CA ARG A 11 -13.82 -3.45 -1.85
C ARG A 11 -14.00 -2.93 -3.27
N TYR A 12 -15.17 -3.13 -3.90
CA TYR A 12 -15.47 -2.49 -5.17
C TYR A 12 -15.84 -1.02 -4.97
N LEU A 13 -15.07 -0.12 -5.60
CA LEU A 13 -15.37 1.32 -5.56
C LEU A 13 -16.37 1.77 -6.63
N ARG A 14 -16.53 0.99 -7.71
CA ARG A 14 -17.24 1.41 -8.92
C ARG A 14 -18.35 0.46 -9.37
N LEU A 15 -18.26 -0.82 -9.00
CA LEU A 15 -19.24 -1.84 -9.38
C LEU A 15 -20.30 -1.98 -8.27
N GLN A 16 -21.57 -1.97 -8.66
CA GLN A 16 -22.70 -2.18 -7.74
C GLN A 16 -23.13 -3.66 -7.77
N VAL A 17 -22.28 -4.54 -7.26
CA VAL A 17 -22.53 -5.98 -7.19
C VAL A 17 -22.48 -6.44 -5.72
N PRO A 18 -23.15 -7.55 -5.36
CA PRO A 18 -23.06 -8.08 -4.01
C PRO A 18 -21.61 -8.36 -3.61
N GLU A 19 -21.21 -7.84 -2.44
CA GLU A 19 -19.89 -8.08 -1.86
C GLU A 19 -19.94 -9.15 -0.78
N VAL A 20 -18.81 -9.81 -0.55
CA VAL A 20 -18.62 -10.69 0.60
C VAL A 20 -18.63 -9.82 1.86
N GLY A 21 -19.51 -10.09 2.82
CA GLY A 21 -19.58 -9.36 4.08
C GLY A 21 -18.50 -9.76 5.10
N GLY A 22 -18.65 -9.27 6.33
CA GLY A 22 -17.81 -9.64 7.46
C GLY A 22 -16.51 -8.83 7.57
N MET A 23 -15.52 -9.41 8.26
CA MET A 23 -14.29 -8.72 8.68
C MET A 23 -13.48 -8.14 7.51
N ILE A 24 -13.54 -8.75 6.32
CA ILE A 24 -12.86 -8.24 5.13
C ILE A 24 -13.36 -6.84 4.75
N VAL A 25 -14.68 -6.64 4.73
CA VAL A 25 -15.28 -5.34 4.38
C VAL A 25 -15.07 -4.33 5.49
N SER A 26 -15.25 -4.72 6.75
CA SER A 26 -14.97 -3.85 7.90
C SER A 26 -13.52 -3.34 7.88
N SER A 27 -12.54 -4.25 7.74
CA SER A 27 -11.13 -3.88 7.64
C SER A 27 -10.85 -3.02 6.40
N SER A 28 -11.53 -3.28 5.29
CA SER A 28 -11.41 -2.48 4.06
C SER A 28 -11.86 -1.04 4.28
N ASN A 29 -13.00 -0.85 4.94
CA ASN A 29 -13.59 0.46 5.22
C ASN A 29 -12.76 1.27 6.20
N HIS A 30 -12.24 0.64 7.27
CA HIS A 30 -11.36 1.32 8.23
C HIS A 30 -10.09 1.82 7.55
N ARG A 31 -9.37 0.95 6.82
CA ARG A 31 -8.14 1.33 6.12
C ARG A 31 -8.38 2.41 5.07
N GLU A 32 -9.49 2.31 4.32
CA GLU A 32 -9.88 3.34 3.35
C GLU A 32 -10.14 4.68 4.05
N THR A 33 -10.88 4.68 5.17
CA THR A 33 -11.15 5.88 5.98
C THR A 33 -9.86 6.48 6.55
N THR A 34 -8.95 5.66 7.06
CA THR A 34 -7.64 6.10 7.55
C THR A 34 -6.84 6.78 6.43
N MET A 35 -6.76 6.18 5.24
CA MET A 35 -6.08 6.76 4.09
C MET A 35 -6.72 8.08 3.62
N GLN A 36 -8.06 8.15 3.59
CA GLN A 36 -8.79 9.36 3.20
C GLN A 36 -8.61 10.54 4.16
N ASN A 37 -8.34 10.25 5.44
CA ASN A 37 -8.08 11.27 6.47
C ASN A 37 -6.62 11.73 6.52
N MET A 38 -5.71 11.10 5.76
CA MET A 38 -4.31 11.50 5.68
C MET A 38 -4.12 12.63 4.66
N PRO A 39 -3.10 13.49 4.84
CA PRO A 39 -2.70 14.43 3.80
C PRO A 39 -2.34 13.71 2.51
N GLU A 40 -2.62 14.36 1.38
CA GLU A 40 -2.24 13.84 0.07
C GLU A 40 -0.72 13.59 0.01
N PRO A 41 -0.26 12.38 -0.35
CA PRO A 41 1.16 12.07 -0.39
C PRO A 41 1.87 12.84 -1.51
N GLN A 42 2.89 13.62 -1.14
CA GLN A 42 3.68 14.43 -2.08
C GLN A 42 5.08 13.85 -2.34
N SER A 43 5.45 12.80 -1.60
CA SER A 43 6.79 12.21 -1.62
C SER A 43 6.77 10.71 -1.33
N ALA A 44 7.87 10.04 -1.64
CA ALA A 44 8.07 8.64 -1.27
C ALA A 44 7.98 8.41 0.25
N ASP A 45 8.44 9.38 1.06
CA ASP A 45 8.36 9.30 2.52
C ASP A 45 6.91 9.39 3.00
N ASP A 46 6.06 10.17 2.34
CA ASP A 46 4.64 10.23 2.65
C ASP A 46 3.94 8.91 2.29
N VAL A 47 4.29 8.30 1.16
CA VAL A 47 3.82 6.95 0.81
C VAL A 47 4.24 5.93 1.87
N ILE A 48 5.49 5.99 2.36
CA ILE A 48 5.97 5.12 3.44
C ILE A 48 5.15 5.31 4.72
N LYS A 49 4.85 6.56 5.11
CA LYS A 49 4.04 6.86 6.30
C LYS A 49 2.64 6.27 6.18
N VAL A 50 2.00 6.41 5.02
CA VAL A 50 0.66 5.83 4.76
C VAL A 50 0.72 4.31 4.84
N LEU A 51 1.62 3.67 4.10
CA LEU A 51 1.69 2.20 4.01
C LEU A 51 2.14 1.53 5.31
N GLY A 52 2.88 2.25 6.17
CA GLY A 52 3.29 1.79 7.49
C GLY A 52 2.38 2.26 8.63
N ASP A 53 1.22 2.84 8.33
CA ASP A 53 0.36 3.40 9.36
C ASP A 53 -0.27 2.33 10.26
N GLN A 54 -0.31 2.66 11.55
CA GLN A 54 -0.87 1.82 12.61
C GLN A 54 -1.70 2.68 13.60
N SER A 55 -2.28 3.78 13.12
CA SER A 55 -3.01 4.73 13.98
C SER A 55 -4.43 4.28 14.33
N ASP A 56 -5.08 3.51 13.45
CA ASP A 56 -6.37 2.89 13.72
C ASP A 56 -6.21 1.78 14.79
N LYS A 57 -7.13 1.73 15.76
CA LYS A 57 -7.05 0.82 16.90
C LYS A 57 -7.60 -0.58 16.61
N GLU A 58 -8.38 -0.73 15.53
CA GLU A 58 -9.09 -1.95 15.18
C GLU A 58 -8.51 -2.59 13.93
N PHE A 59 -8.28 -1.79 12.88
CA PHE A 59 -7.75 -2.26 11.60
C PHE A 59 -6.70 -1.28 11.05
N THR A 60 -5.44 -1.53 11.40
CA THR A 60 -4.30 -0.77 10.88
C THR A 60 -4.08 -1.00 9.39
N ILE A 61 -3.43 -0.05 8.71
CA ILE A 61 -3.00 -0.24 7.31
C ILE A 61 -1.88 -1.27 7.25
N TYR A 62 -0.84 -1.10 8.07
CA TYR A 62 0.20 -2.10 8.26
C TYR A 62 -0.17 -3.05 9.39
N ARG A 63 -0.47 -4.31 9.08
CA ARG A 63 -0.99 -5.28 10.04
C ARG A 63 0.14 -6.11 10.63
N GLU A 64 0.43 -5.86 11.90
CA GLU A 64 1.55 -6.48 12.63
C GLU A 64 1.19 -6.77 14.10
N SER A 65 -0.07 -6.58 14.49
CA SER A 65 -0.52 -6.54 15.90
C SER A 65 -0.54 -7.93 16.55
N GLY A 66 0.63 -8.48 16.86
CA GLY A 66 0.79 -9.70 17.66
C GLY A 66 0.14 -10.95 17.06
N ASP A 67 -0.03 -11.99 17.87
CA ASP A 67 -0.58 -13.28 17.45
C ASP A 67 -2.10 -13.28 17.28
N ASP A 68 -2.77 -12.23 17.78
CA ASP A 68 -4.24 -12.09 17.72
C ASP A 68 -4.74 -11.59 16.36
N ASP A 69 -3.87 -11.02 15.53
CA ASP A 69 -4.25 -10.52 14.19
C ASP A 69 -4.25 -11.68 13.18
N TYR A 70 -5.45 -12.15 12.80
CA TYR A 70 -5.64 -13.28 11.88
C TYR A 70 -5.00 -13.05 10.50
N VAL A 71 -4.80 -11.79 10.11
CA VAL A 71 -4.19 -11.39 8.84
C VAL A 71 -3.06 -10.41 9.12
N LYS A 72 -1.87 -10.71 8.60
CA LYS A 72 -0.68 -9.86 8.75
C LYS A 72 -0.19 -9.37 7.40
N THR A 73 0.40 -8.18 7.38
CA THR A 73 1.12 -7.69 6.20
C THR A 73 2.43 -8.47 6.10
N ILE A 74 2.58 -9.23 5.01
CA ILE A 74 3.77 -10.05 4.77
C ILE A 74 4.89 -9.23 4.12
N SER A 75 4.52 -8.25 3.28
CA SER A 75 5.47 -7.42 2.57
C SER A 75 4.83 -6.12 2.10
N THR A 76 5.64 -5.06 2.03
CA THR A 76 5.31 -3.81 1.34
C THR A 76 6.25 -3.62 0.15
N GLY A 77 5.70 -3.24 -1.00
CA GLY A 77 6.46 -2.88 -2.20
C GLY A 77 6.21 -1.44 -2.59
N ILE A 78 7.28 -0.67 -2.87
CA ILE A 78 7.20 0.71 -3.35
C ILE A 78 7.91 0.81 -4.70
N PHE A 79 7.18 1.19 -5.73
CA PHE A 79 7.71 1.50 -7.06
C PHE A 79 7.96 3.01 -7.15
N ASP A 80 9.23 3.41 -7.19
CA ASP A 80 9.64 4.79 -7.47
C ASP A 80 9.96 4.90 -8.97
N CYS A 81 8.99 5.41 -9.74
CA CYS A 81 9.14 5.57 -11.19
C CYS A 81 10.10 6.69 -11.59
N VAL A 82 10.41 7.63 -10.68
CA VAL A 82 11.38 8.71 -10.94
C VAL A 82 12.79 8.18 -10.81
N LYS A 83 13.08 7.46 -9.71
CA LYS A 83 14.37 6.79 -9.49
C LYS A 83 14.52 5.48 -10.26
N LYS A 84 13.43 4.97 -10.83
CA LYS A 84 13.35 3.65 -11.49
C LYS A 84 13.77 2.53 -10.56
N THR A 85 13.18 2.46 -9.37
CA THR A 85 13.48 1.41 -8.38
C THR A 85 12.22 0.78 -7.81
N TRP A 86 12.34 -0.48 -7.40
CA TRP A 86 11.35 -1.20 -6.60
C TRP A 86 11.94 -1.60 -5.26
N SER A 87 11.48 -0.96 -4.19
CA SER A 87 11.88 -1.26 -2.81
C SER A 87 10.93 -2.28 -2.20
N ILE A 88 11.47 -3.34 -1.59
CA ILE A 88 10.69 -4.40 -0.94
C ILE A 88 11.03 -4.43 0.55
N TYR A 89 10.01 -4.42 1.38
CA TYR A 89 10.09 -4.49 2.85
C TYR A 89 9.45 -5.80 3.32
N GLY A 90 10.03 -6.43 4.34
CA GLY A 90 9.44 -7.59 5.02
C GLY A 90 8.87 -7.26 6.41
N ASP A 91 8.99 -6.00 6.80
CA ASP A 91 8.57 -5.42 8.07
C ASP A 91 8.00 -4.02 7.81
N ASN A 92 7.53 -3.33 8.85
CA ASN A 92 6.85 -2.05 8.70
C ASN A 92 7.78 -1.01 8.01
N PRO A 93 7.43 -0.48 6.83
CA PRO A 93 8.28 0.43 6.07
C PRO A 93 8.49 1.78 6.77
N LYS A 94 7.60 2.16 7.71
CA LYS A 94 7.70 3.41 8.47
C LYS A 94 8.87 3.41 9.46
N THR A 95 9.28 2.25 9.94
CA THR A 95 10.33 2.11 10.97
C THR A 95 11.56 1.36 10.48
N ASN A 96 11.49 0.69 9.33
CA ASN A 96 12.55 -0.18 8.83
C ASN A 96 13.01 0.23 7.43
N LYS A 97 14.20 -0.25 7.07
CA LYS A 97 14.77 -0.07 5.73
C LYS A 97 14.31 -1.21 4.82
N PRO A 98 14.25 -1.01 3.48
CA PRO A 98 13.90 -2.09 2.58
C PRO A 98 14.92 -3.23 2.69
N LEU A 99 14.44 -4.47 2.59
CA LEU A 99 15.27 -5.67 2.48
C LEU A 99 16.12 -5.64 1.22
N LEU A 100 15.53 -5.16 0.12
CA LEU A 100 16.19 -5.03 -1.17
C LEU A 100 15.56 -3.91 -2.01
N VAL A 101 16.38 -3.32 -2.87
CA VAL A 101 15.97 -2.29 -3.82
C VAL A 101 16.42 -2.75 -5.21
N LEU A 102 15.47 -3.09 -6.07
CA LEU A 102 15.73 -3.56 -7.43
C LEU A 102 15.68 -2.39 -8.42
N PRO A 103 16.59 -2.31 -9.39
CA PRO A 103 16.44 -1.37 -10.49
C PRO A 103 15.29 -1.80 -11.41
N LEU A 104 14.46 -0.85 -11.83
CA LEU A 104 13.43 -1.03 -12.86
C LEU A 104 14.06 -0.77 -14.23
N GLU A 105 14.78 -1.77 -14.74
CA GLU A 105 15.31 -1.76 -16.09
C GLU A 105 14.20 -2.16 -17.08
N LEU A 106 13.65 -1.17 -17.78
CA LEU A 106 12.75 -1.43 -18.89
C LEU A 106 13.60 -1.88 -20.08
N LYS A 107 13.38 -3.11 -20.56
CA LYS A 107 13.94 -3.53 -21.84
C LYS A 107 13.24 -2.74 -22.92
N ASP A 108 14.00 -1.99 -23.73
CA ASP A 108 13.44 -1.37 -24.92
C ASP A 108 12.85 -2.48 -25.81
N GLN A 109 11.57 -2.39 -26.13
CA GLN A 109 10.97 -3.17 -27.22
C GLN A 109 11.40 -2.56 -28.56
N THR A 110 12.71 -2.47 -28.81
CA THR A 110 13.25 -2.14 -30.12
C THR A 110 14.09 -3.32 -30.57
N ASN A 111 13.68 -3.89 -31.71
CA ASN A 111 14.30 -4.98 -32.46
C ASN A 111 13.90 -6.40 -32.05
N SER A 112 12.60 -6.70 -32.20
CA SER A 112 12.20 -7.98 -32.80
C SER A 112 11.70 -7.68 -34.22
N THR A 113 12.65 -7.46 -35.13
CA THR A 113 12.44 -7.64 -36.58
C THR A 113 12.35 -9.10 -36.92
#